data_AF-A0A1Q8BNZ9-F1
#
_entry.id   AF-A0A1Q8BNZ9-F1
#
_cell.length_a   1.000
_cell.length_b   1.000
_cell.length_c   1.000
_cell.angle_alpha   90.00
_cell.angle_beta   90.00
_cell.angle_gamma   90.00
#
_symmetry.space_group_name_H-M   'P 1'
#
loop_
_entity.id
_entity.type
_entity.pdbx_description
1 polymer ?
#
loop_
_entity_poly.entity_id
_entity_poly.type
_entity_poly.pdbx_seq_one_letter_code
_entity_poly.pdbx_strand_id
1 'polypeptide(L)'
;MAVFVPFATAATLLSWYSVASISPRALWGWVQAAGQRAMEQLHEQLQAVAQGQMPTEEPLATELGAAPLLLGADGVMVPFRPEGGQPRGKIRWREIKVGVLARLGQHRTRTGKVVARLHQRRLVAVLGDIEALKPRLWLEAVRQGIRTAPQVVWLSDGARGLWRLYDERLAAYATGASWTFTTPCSTSGRGRQPGWMGAPPRRAGGLAGHGTACGMASRTGSWQTWSRPWI
;
A
#
# COMPACT_ATOMS: atom_id res chain seq x y z
N MET A 1 0.90 -10.44 13.29
CA MET A 1 -0.31 -10.66 14.12
C MET A 1 -1.17 -9.41 14.03
N ALA A 2 -2.33 -9.48 13.38
CA ALA A 2 -3.27 -8.35 13.34
C ALA A 2 -4.09 -8.38 14.65
N VAL A 3 -4.04 -7.31 15.44
CA VAL A 3 -4.84 -7.20 16.66
C VAL A 3 -6.28 -6.89 16.25
N PHE A 4 -7.12 -7.92 16.21
CA PHE A 4 -8.50 -7.83 15.74
C PHE A 4 -9.50 -7.50 16.86
N VAL A 5 -9.08 -7.48 18.13
CA VAL A 5 -9.98 -7.34 19.27
C VAL A 5 -9.46 -6.34 20.30
N PRO A 6 -10.34 -5.62 21.02
CA PRO A 6 -9.95 -4.82 22.18
C PRO A 6 -9.26 -5.67 23.26
N PHE A 7 -8.38 -5.06 24.06
CA PHE A 7 -7.63 -5.74 25.13
C PHE A 7 -8.52 -6.47 26.14
N ALA A 8 -9.69 -5.90 26.46
CA ALA A 8 -10.67 -6.55 27.33
C ALA A 8 -11.16 -7.88 26.75
N THR A 9 -11.56 -7.88 25.47
CA THR A 9 -12.01 -9.08 24.78
C THR A 9 -10.88 -10.10 24.65
N ALA A 10 -9.66 -9.68 24.29
CA ALA A 10 -8.51 -10.58 24.22
C ALA A 10 -8.17 -11.20 25.58
N ALA A 11 -8.21 -10.43 26.65
CA ALA A 11 -8.00 -10.92 28.01
C ALA A 11 -9.02 -11.99 28.39
N THR A 12 -10.30 -11.78 28.08
CA THR A 12 -11.36 -12.79 28.29
C THR A 12 -11.09 -14.05 27.48
N LEU A 13 -10.80 -13.93 26.18
CA LEU A 13 -10.53 -15.08 25.33
C LEU A 13 -9.31 -15.88 25.82
N LEU A 14 -8.22 -15.21 26.19
CA LEU A 14 -7.03 -15.88 26.71
C LEU A 14 -7.31 -16.59 28.04
N SER A 15 -8.15 -15.98 28.90
CA SER A 15 -8.53 -16.60 30.18
C SER A 15 -9.28 -17.92 30.02
N TRP A 16 -9.95 -18.16 28.89
CA TRP A 16 -10.61 -19.45 28.60
C TRP A 16 -9.62 -20.58 28.34
N TYR A 17 -8.38 -20.25 27.96
CA TYR A 17 -7.33 -21.21 27.64
C TYR A 17 -6.17 -21.19 28.63
N SER A 18 -6.26 -20.39 29.70
CA SER A 18 -5.24 -20.31 30.75
C SER A 18 -5.81 -20.67 32.12
N VAL A 19 -4.96 -21.25 32.97
CA VAL A 19 -5.31 -21.57 34.37
C VAL A 19 -5.41 -20.29 35.22
N ALA A 20 -4.79 -19.20 34.78
CA ALA A 20 -4.79 -17.90 35.45
C ALA A 20 -5.61 -16.86 34.67
N SER A 21 -6.21 -15.91 35.38
CA SER A 21 -6.86 -14.74 34.77
C SER A 21 -5.79 -13.74 34.28
N ILE A 22 -5.94 -13.27 33.04
CA ILE A 22 -5.04 -12.27 32.45
C ILE A 22 -5.75 -10.91 32.47
N SER A 23 -5.13 -9.90 33.05
CA SER A 23 -5.72 -8.55 33.04
C SER A 23 -5.53 -7.87 31.67
N PRO A 24 -6.48 -7.02 31.22
CA PRO A 24 -6.30 -6.23 30.00
C PRO A 24 -5.08 -5.31 30.04
N ARG A 25 -4.69 -4.85 31.24
CA ARG A 25 -3.50 -4.01 31.45
C ARG A 25 -2.20 -4.77 31.26
N ALA A 26 -2.13 -6.03 31.70
CA ALA A 26 -0.97 -6.89 31.45
C ALA A 26 -0.80 -7.13 29.95
N LEU A 27 -1.90 -7.46 29.26
CA LEU A 27 -1.89 -7.65 27.81
C LEU A 27 -1.46 -6.38 27.05
N TRP A 28 -1.95 -5.20 27.48
CA TRP A 28 -1.47 -3.91 26.96
C TRP A 28 0.04 -3.77 27.13
N GLY A 29 0.57 -4.00 28.33
CA GLY A 29 2.01 -3.92 28.61
C GLY A 29 2.84 -4.87 27.73
N TRP A 30 2.38 -6.10 27.53
CA TRP A 30 3.05 -7.06 26.65
C TRP A 30 3.05 -6.63 25.19
N VAL A 31 1.93 -6.11 24.68
CA VAL A 31 1.85 -5.58 23.32
C VAL A 31 2.76 -4.36 23.15
N GLN A 32 2.85 -3.47 24.15
CA GLN A 32 3.79 -2.35 24.12
C GLN A 32 5.25 -2.81 24.07
N ALA A 33 5.64 -3.75 24.93
CA ALA A 33 6.99 -4.30 24.95
C ALA A 33 7.35 -5.02 23.64
N ALA A 34 6.40 -5.79 23.07
CA ALA A 34 6.59 -6.41 21.76
C ALA A 34 6.71 -5.38 20.64
N GLY A 35 5.92 -4.30 20.70
CA GLY A 35 5.99 -3.18 19.75
C GLY A 35 7.32 -2.44 19.80
N GLN A 36 7.86 -2.18 21.00
CA GLN A 36 9.19 -1.58 21.17
C GLN A 36 10.29 -2.42 20.54
N ARG A 37 10.35 -3.73 20.88
CA ARG A 37 11.31 -4.65 20.27
C ARG A 37 11.19 -4.72 18.75
N ALA A 38 9.97 -4.74 18.22
CA ALA A 38 9.75 -4.73 16.78
C ALA A 38 10.26 -3.44 16.12
N MET A 39 10.16 -2.28 16.79
CA MET A 39 10.69 -1.01 16.27
C MET A 39 12.20 -0.91 16.35
N GLU A 40 12.82 -1.44 17.40
CA GLU A 40 14.28 -1.54 17.51
C GLU A 40 14.83 -2.41 16.37
N GLN A 41 14.27 -3.61 16.18
CA GLN A 41 14.63 -4.50 15.08
C GLN A 41 14.42 -3.86 13.70
N LEU A 42 13.31 -3.14 13.51
CA LEU A 42 13.06 -2.42 12.26
C LEU A 42 14.11 -1.33 12.04
N HIS A 43 14.49 -0.59 13.08
CA HIS A 43 15.49 0.46 12.97
C HIS A 43 16.85 -0.12 12.55
N GLU A 44 17.30 -1.19 13.20
CA GLU A 44 18.54 -1.89 12.85
C GLU A 44 18.54 -2.36 11.38
N GLN A 45 17.43 -2.95 10.94
CA GLN A 45 17.29 -3.41 9.56
C GLN A 45 17.33 -2.27 8.55
N LEU A 46 16.68 -1.13 8.86
CA LEU A 46 16.74 0.04 8.00
C LEU A 46 18.14 0.63 7.92
N GLN A 47 18.91 0.63 9.03
CA GLN A 47 20.31 1.05 9.03
C GLN A 47 21.19 0.11 8.20
N ALA A 48 21.01 -1.20 8.34
CA ALA A 48 21.72 -2.20 7.55
C ALA A 48 21.46 -1.99 6.04
N VAL A 49 20.20 -1.80 5.64
CA VAL A 49 19.84 -1.49 4.24
C VAL A 49 20.46 -0.18 3.77
N ALA A 50 20.49 0.86 4.61
CA ALA A 50 21.14 2.12 4.28
C ALA A 50 22.65 1.98 4.08
N GLN A 51 23.28 1.02 4.76
CA GLN A 51 24.69 0.64 4.60
C GLN A 51 24.93 -0.36 3.44
N GLY A 52 23.89 -0.69 2.66
CA GLY A 52 23.98 -1.59 1.51
C GLY A 52 23.82 -3.08 1.84
N GLN A 53 23.60 -3.44 3.11
CA GLN A 53 23.32 -4.81 3.51
C GLN A 53 21.86 -5.15 3.19
N MET A 54 21.66 -6.05 2.22
CA MET A 54 20.30 -6.46 1.83
C MET A 54 19.73 -7.47 2.83
N PRO A 55 18.43 -7.36 3.18
CA PRO A 55 17.78 -8.34 4.04
C PRO A 55 17.72 -9.70 3.32
N THR A 56 17.75 -10.78 4.11
CA THR A 56 17.45 -12.12 3.60
C THR A 56 16.00 -12.17 3.10
N GLU A 57 15.79 -12.74 1.92
CA GLU A 57 14.44 -12.97 1.38
C GLU A 57 13.70 -13.99 2.26
N GLU A 58 12.40 -13.77 2.46
CA GLU A 58 11.56 -14.69 3.20
C GLU A 58 11.33 -15.97 2.37
N PRO A 59 11.51 -17.16 2.95
CA PRO A 59 11.27 -18.41 2.22
C PRO A 59 9.81 -18.51 1.73
N LEU A 60 9.64 -18.86 0.45
CA LEU A 60 8.34 -19.08 -0.18
C LEU A 60 8.25 -20.48 -0.75
N ALA A 61 7.05 -21.06 -0.72
CA ALA A 61 6.77 -22.26 -1.52
C ALA A 61 6.98 -21.95 -3.01
N THR A 62 7.51 -22.92 -3.77
CA THR A 62 7.88 -22.75 -5.18
C THR A 62 6.76 -22.13 -6.03
N GLU A 63 5.53 -22.58 -5.84
CA GLU A 63 4.35 -22.06 -6.54
C GLU A 63 4.10 -20.57 -6.25
N LEU A 64 4.31 -20.13 -5.00
CA LEU A 64 4.15 -18.72 -4.62
C LEU A 64 5.34 -17.86 -5.07
N GLY A 65 6.54 -18.44 -5.15
CA GLY A 65 7.71 -17.76 -5.72
C GLY A 65 7.51 -17.42 -7.20
N ALA A 66 6.85 -18.32 -7.93
CA ALA A 66 6.46 -18.13 -9.33
C ALA A 66 5.23 -17.21 -9.54
N ALA A 67 4.53 -16.83 -8.48
CA ALA A 67 3.38 -15.93 -8.58
C ALA A 67 3.82 -14.45 -8.68
N PRO A 68 3.09 -13.59 -9.42
CA PRO A 68 3.36 -12.16 -9.46
C PRO A 68 3.35 -11.52 -8.06
N LEU A 69 4.26 -10.57 -7.83
CA LEU A 69 4.28 -9.75 -6.62
C LEU A 69 3.51 -8.45 -6.88
N LEU A 70 2.47 -8.22 -6.10
CA LEU A 70 1.72 -6.98 -6.09
C LEU A 70 2.21 -6.10 -4.95
N LEU A 71 2.41 -4.82 -5.24
CA LEU A 71 2.67 -3.78 -4.27
C LEU A 71 1.64 -2.67 -4.45
N GLY A 72 1.23 -2.05 -3.37
CA GLY A 72 0.50 -0.80 -3.42
C GLY A 72 0.65 -0.02 -2.14
N ALA A 73 0.33 1.27 -2.20
CA ALA A 73 0.36 2.13 -1.03
C ALA A 73 -0.75 3.18 -1.10
N ASP A 74 -1.13 3.68 0.08
CA ASP A 74 -2.19 4.65 0.26
C ASP A 74 -1.98 5.47 1.56
N GLY A 75 -2.65 6.62 1.65
CA GLY A 75 -2.81 7.42 2.86
C GLY A 75 -4.16 7.14 3.52
N VAL A 76 -4.15 6.67 4.77
CA VAL A 76 -5.37 6.33 5.51
C VAL A 76 -5.51 7.21 6.74
N MET A 77 -6.71 7.78 6.96
CA MET A 77 -7.01 8.53 8.17
C MET A 77 -7.37 7.57 9.31
N VAL A 78 -6.59 7.59 10.38
CA VAL A 78 -6.80 6.75 11.57
C VAL A 78 -7.11 7.63 12.79
N PRO A 79 -8.12 7.28 13.60
CA PRO A 79 -8.43 8.02 14.81
C PRO A 79 -7.44 7.64 15.92
N PHE A 80 -6.66 8.63 16.39
CA PHE A 80 -5.77 8.48 17.54
C PHE A 80 -6.35 9.19 18.77
N ARG A 81 -6.03 8.65 19.94
CA ARG A 81 -6.22 9.32 21.23
C ARG A 81 -4.83 9.65 21.78
N PRO A 82 -4.36 10.89 21.64
CA PRO A 82 -2.99 11.28 21.96
C PRO A 82 -2.68 11.20 23.46
N GLU A 83 -3.70 11.38 24.30
CA GLU A 83 -3.61 11.18 25.75
C GLU A 83 -4.06 9.74 26.04
N GLY A 84 -3.09 8.82 26.09
CA GLY A 84 -3.32 7.41 26.30
C GLY A 84 -4.15 7.13 27.56
N GLY A 85 -5.14 6.25 27.46
CA GLY A 85 -5.83 5.65 28.61
C GLY A 85 -7.19 6.23 28.99
N GLN A 86 -7.64 7.36 28.41
CA GLN A 86 -8.97 7.92 28.68
C GLN A 86 -9.95 7.54 27.53
N PRO A 87 -10.94 6.66 27.76
CA PRO A 87 -11.94 6.29 26.74
C PRO A 87 -12.73 7.48 26.17
N ARG A 88 -12.75 8.60 26.89
CA ARG A 88 -13.46 9.84 26.55
C ARG A 88 -12.58 10.96 25.96
N GLY A 89 -11.27 10.75 25.82
CA GLY A 89 -10.36 11.77 25.28
C GLY A 89 -10.69 12.14 23.82
N LYS A 90 -10.46 13.40 23.43
CA LYS A 90 -10.78 13.89 22.07
C LYS A 90 -10.01 13.10 21.00
N ILE A 91 -10.74 12.55 20.04
CA ILE A 91 -10.15 11.87 18.88
C ILE A 91 -9.43 12.90 18.01
N ARG A 92 -8.18 12.61 17.65
CA ARG A 92 -7.46 13.32 16.59
C ARG A 92 -7.26 12.37 15.43
N TRP A 93 -7.81 12.74 14.28
CA TRP A 93 -7.57 12.04 13.03
C TRP A 93 -6.14 12.36 12.56
N ARG A 94 -5.36 11.31 12.33
CA ARG A 94 -4.01 11.44 11.79
C ARG A 94 -3.91 10.55 10.57
N GLU A 95 -3.32 11.09 9.52
CA GLU A 95 -2.98 10.30 8.36
C GLU A 95 -1.83 9.35 8.72
N ILE A 96 -1.96 8.10 8.31
CA ILE A 96 -0.88 7.12 8.26
C ILE A 96 -0.63 6.74 6.81
N LYS A 97 0.63 6.47 6.46
CA LYS A 97 0.99 5.92 5.16
C LYS A 97 1.09 4.42 5.28
N VAL A 98 0.41 3.71 4.39
CA VAL A 98 0.32 2.26 4.41
C VAL A 98 0.82 1.72 3.06
N GLY A 99 1.62 0.67 3.11
CA GLY A 99 2.02 -0.14 1.97
C GLY A 99 1.60 -1.59 2.17
N VAL A 100 1.10 -2.23 1.12
CA VAL A 100 0.70 -3.63 1.10
C VAL A 100 1.50 -4.35 0.03
N LEU A 101 1.99 -5.54 0.38
CA LEU A 101 2.59 -6.46 -0.57
C LEU A 101 1.87 -7.80 -0.52
N ALA A 102 1.69 -8.45 -1.66
CA ALA A 102 1.07 -9.77 -1.72
C ALA A 102 1.47 -10.53 -2.98
N ARG A 103 1.50 -11.86 -2.89
CA ARG A 103 1.63 -12.75 -4.06
C ARG A 103 0.25 -12.99 -4.66
N LEU A 104 0.10 -12.77 -5.96
CA LEU A 104 -1.14 -13.02 -6.70
C LEU A 104 -1.19 -14.49 -7.16
N GLY A 105 -1.66 -15.35 -6.27
CA GLY A 105 -1.86 -16.77 -6.56
C GLY A 105 -3.23 -17.05 -7.19
N GLN A 106 -3.43 -18.30 -7.55
CA GLN A 106 -4.72 -18.83 -7.99
C GLN A 106 -5.31 -19.74 -6.91
N HIS A 107 -6.63 -19.75 -6.81
CA HIS A 107 -7.37 -20.62 -5.91
C HIS A 107 -8.53 -21.26 -6.66
N ARG A 108 -8.64 -22.59 -6.57
CA ARG A 108 -9.78 -23.32 -7.11
C ARG A 108 -10.88 -23.38 -6.06
N THR A 109 -12.02 -22.79 -6.38
CA THR A 109 -13.22 -22.83 -5.55
C THR A 109 -13.82 -24.24 -5.51
N ARG A 110 -14.73 -24.50 -4.57
CA ARG A 110 -15.43 -25.79 -4.43
C ARG A 110 -16.26 -26.16 -5.68
N THR A 111 -16.69 -25.17 -6.46
CA THR A 111 -17.39 -25.37 -7.75
C THR A 111 -16.44 -25.56 -8.93
N GLY A 112 -15.13 -25.65 -8.67
CA GLY A 112 -14.10 -25.88 -9.68
C GLY A 112 -13.61 -24.62 -10.39
N LYS A 113 -14.22 -23.45 -10.17
CA LYS A 113 -13.80 -22.16 -10.77
C LYS A 113 -12.47 -21.70 -10.19
N VAL A 114 -11.53 -21.33 -11.05
CA VAL A 114 -10.25 -20.70 -10.67
C VAL A 114 -10.47 -19.20 -10.46
N VAL A 115 -10.05 -18.70 -9.30
CA VAL A 115 -10.11 -17.27 -8.94
C VAL A 115 -8.74 -16.79 -8.46
N ALA A 116 -8.45 -15.51 -8.67
CA ALA A 116 -7.26 -14.89 -8.11
C ALA A 116 -7.39 -14.78 -6.58
N ARG A 117 -6.28 -15.01 -5.87
CA ARG A 117 -6.21 -14.92 -4.41
C ARG A 117 -4.91 -14.25 -3.98
N LEU A 118 -4.98 -13.37 -2.99
CA LEU A 118 -3.80 -12.78 -2.39
C LEU A 118 -3.22 -13.72 -1.34
N HIS A 119 -2.00 -14.16 -1.57
CA HIS A 119 -1.18 -14.94 -0.65
C HIS A 119 -0.06 -14.08 -0.08
N GLN A 120 0.58 -14.54 1.00
CA GLN A 120 1.75 -13.90 1.60
C GLN A 120 1.58 -12.38 1.78
N ARG A 121 0.48 -11.99 2.42
CA ARG A 121 0.14 -10.58 2.62
C ARG A 121 1.09 -9.98 3.66
N ARG A 122 1.71 -8.87 3.32
CA ARG A 122 2.58 -8.09 4.19
C ARG A 122 2.09 -6.64 4.22
N LEU A 123 2.24 -6.02 5.38
CA LEU A 123 1.76 -4.68 5.65
C LEU A 123 2.90 -3.87 6.23
N VAL A 124 3.15 -2.71 5.63
CA VAL A 124 4.03 -1.68 6.17
C VAL A 124 3.14 -0.50 6.51
N ALA A 125 3.21 0.01 7.73
CA ALA A 125 2.44 1.18 8.15
C ALA A 125 3.32 2.16 8.90
N VAL A 126 3.15 3.45 8.62
CA VAL A 126 3.94 4.52 9.21
C VAL A 126 3.03 5.67 9.62
N LEU A 127 3.15 6.07 10.88
CA LEU A 127 2.64 7.35 11.34
C LEU A 127 3.67 8.43 11.00
N GLY A 128 3.59 8.95 9.78
CA GLY A 128 4.58 9.86 9.21
C GLY A 128 4.28 10.15 7.75
N ASP A 129 5.25 10.73 7.06
CA ASP A 129 5.14 11.06 5.65
C ASP A 129 5.60 9.91 4.74
N ILE A 130 5.64 10.20 3.45
CA ILE A 130 6.05 9.25 2.43
C ILE A 130 7.54 8.92 2.47
N GLU A 131 8.40 9.83 2.94
CA GLU A 131 9.83 9.59 3.07
C GLU A 131 10.10 8.57 4.17
N ALA A 132 9.29 8.57 5.23
CA ALA A 132 9.33 7.53 6.23
C ALA A 132 8.77 6.18 5.72
N LEU A 133 7.78 6.17 4.81
CA LEU A 133 7.27 4.94 4.20
C LEU A 133 8.30 4.30 3.25
N LYS A 134 8.96 5.11 2.43
CA LYS A 134 9.84 4.67 1.33
C LYS A 134 10.87 3.58 1.72
N PRO A 135 11.73 3.77 2.73
CA PRO A 135 12.75 2.77 3.06
C PRO A 135 12.15 1.52 3.70
N ARG A 136 11.02 1.64 4.39
CA ARG A 136 10.31 0.49 5.00
C ARG A 136 9.63 -0.37 3.96
N LEU A 137 8.98 0.26 2.97
CA LEU A 137 8.38 -0.45 1.85
C LEU A 137 9.45 -1.14 1.00
N TRP A 138 10.59 -0.49 0.77
CA TRP A 138 11.72 -1.10 0.09
C TRP A 138 12.29 -2.31 0.83
N LEU A 139 12.53 -2.19 2.14
CA LEU A 139 12.97 -3.30 3.00
C LEU A 139 12.03 -4.51 2.87
N GLU A 140 10.72 -4.29 2.96
CA GLU A 140 9.75 -5.37 2.83
C GLU A 140 9.68 -5.92 1.40
N ALA A 141 9.80 -5.07 0.38
CA ALA A 141 9.82 -5.51 -1.02
C ALA A 141 11.00 -6.43 -1.32
N VAL A 142 12.20 -6.09 -0.83
CA VAL A 142 13.37 -6.97 -0.96
C VAL A 142 13.14 -8.29 -0.23
N ARG A 143 12.61 -8.26 1.00
CA ARG A 143 12.25 -9.48 1.74
C ARG A 143 11.26 -10.37 1.00
N GLN A 144 10.30 -9.78 0.32
CA GLN A 144 9.31 -10.54 -0.46
C GLN A 144 9.80 -10.93 -1.85
N GLY A 145 11.08 -10.73 -2.17
CA GLY A 145 11.70 -11.17 -3.42
C GLY A 145 11.33 -10.31 -4.62
N ILE A 146 11.25 -8.98 -4.48
CA ILE A 146 10.99 -8.06 -5.60
C ILE A 146 12.01 -8.22 -6.75
N ARG A 147 13.23 -8.67 -6.44
CA ARG A 147 14.31 -8.86 -7.43
C ARG A 147 14.22 -10.19 -8.18
N THR A 148 13.54 -11.17 -7.60
CA THR A 148 13.45 -12.55 -8.08
C THR A 148 12.05 -12.91 -8.60
N ALA A 149 11.05 -12.10 -8.26
CA ALA A 149 9.68 -12.29 -8.73
C ALA A 149 9.59 -12.20 -10.27
N PRO A 150 8.85 -13.10 -10.92
CA PRO A 150 8.73 -13.11 -12.39
C PRO A 150 7.99 -11.88 -12.93
N GLN A 151 7.13 -11.28 -12.11
CA GLN A 151 6.45 -10.04 -12.40
C GLN A 151 6.22 -9.28 -11.11
N VAL A 152 6.41 -7.96 -11.17
CA VAL A 152 6.09 -7.05 -10.07
C VAL A 152 5.17 -5.96 -10.59
N VAL A 153 4.08 -5.71 -9.88
CA VAL A 153 3.09 -4.69 -10.24
C VAL A 153 2.94 -3.70 -9.09
N TRP A 154 3.05 -2.41 -9.41
CA TRP A 154 2.76 -1.32 -8.50
C TRP A 154 1.35 -0.77 -8.75
N LEU A 155 0.56 -0.67 -7.69
CA LEU A 155 -0.82 -0.21 -7.70
C LEU A 155 -0.96 0.99 -6.76
N SER A 156 -1.36 2.13 -7.31
CA SER A 156 -1.56 3.34 -6.50
C SER A 156 -2.64 4.24 -7.09
N ASP A 157 -3.16 5.14 -6.27
CA ASP A 157 -3.94 6.25 -6.75
C ASP A 157 -3.05 7.20 -7.58
N GLY A 158 -3.62 8.25 -8.16
CA GLY A 158 -2.85 9.22 -8.94
C GLY A 158 -1.94 10.14 -8.11
N ALA A 159 -1.75 9.89 -6.80
CA ALA A 159 -1.07 10.83 -5.93
C ALA A 159 0.42 10.97 -6.30
N ARG A 160 0.86 12.21 -6.53
CA ARG A 160 2.23 12.55 -6.95
C ARG A 160 3.30 11.95 -6.04
N GLY A 161 3.07 11.94 -4.73
CA GLY A 161 4.02 11.37 -3.78
C GLY A 161 4.27 9.88 -4.04
N LEU A 162 3.21 9.10 -4.23
CA LEU A 162 3.30 7.65 -4.40
C LEU A 162 3.96 7.27 -5.75
N TRP A 163 3.69 8.04 -6.80
CA TRP A 163 4.39 7.87 -8.08
C TRP A 163 5.86 8.26 -7.99
N ARG A 164 6.22 9.31 -7.24
CA ARG A 164 7.63 9.63 -6.95
C ARG A 164 8.33 8.50 -6.20
N LEU A 165 7.68 7.87 -5.23
CA LEU A 165 8.23 6.69 -4.54
C LEU A 165 8.49 5.56 -5.55
N TYR A 166 7.53 5.30 -6.44
CA TYR A 166 7.67 4.30 -7.48
C TYR A 166 8.87 4.61 -8.40
N ASP A 167 8.98 5.84 -8.91
CA ASP A 167 10.05 6.24 -9.81
C ASP A 167 11.43 6.09 -9.16
N GLU A 168 11.57 6.51 -7.89
CA GLU A 168 12.84 6.49 -7.17
C GLU A 168 13.28 5.09 -6.70
N ARG A 169 12.36 4.15 -6.47
CA ARG A 169 12.69 2.87 -5.81
C ARG A 169 12.21 1.61 -6.54
N LEU A 170 11.13 1.69 -7.31
CA LEU A 170 10.44 0.51 -7.82
C LEU A 170 10.43 0.42 -9.34
N ALA A 171 10.61 1.51 -10.08
CA ALA A 171 10.51 1.54 -11.54
C ALA A 171 11.48 0.59 -12.26
N ALA A 172 12.62 0.26 -11.64
CA ALA A 172 13.57 -0.73 -12.16
C ALA A 172 13.07 -2.18 -12.05
N TYR A 173 12.06 -2.45 -11.21
CA TYR A 173 11.59 -3.80 -10.87
C TYR A 173 10.11 -4.02 -11.19
N ALA A 174 9.30 -2.96 -11.18
CA ALA A 174 7.85 -3.06 -11.22
C ALA A 174 7.25 -2.31 -12.40
N THR A 175 6.11 -2.80 -12.88
CA THR A 175 5.24 -2.07 -13.80
C THR A 175 4.16 -1.32 -13.01
N GLY A 176 4.10 0.00 -13.18
CA GLY A 176 3.09 0.83 -12.53
C GLY A 176 1.72 0.80 -13.22
N ALA A 177 0.65 0.73 -12.44
CA ALA A 177 -0.72 0.94 -12.89
C ALA A 177 -1.49 1.83 -11.91
N SER A 178 -2.26 2.79 -12.44
CA SER A 178 -3.15 3.64 -11.64
C SER A 178 -4.61 3.22 -11.79
N TRP A 179 -5.36 3.23 -10.68
CA TRP A 179 -6.80 2.95 -10.66
C TRP A 179 -7.67 4.19 -10.94
N THR A 180 -7.06 5.38 -11.11
CA THR A 180 -7.80 6.65 -11.31
C THR A 180 -8.47 6.79 -12.68
N PHE A 181 -8.34 5.82 -13.60
CA PHE A 181 -9.06 5.84 -14.88
C PHE A 181 -10.49 5.26 -14.84
N THR A 182 -10.95 4.70 -13.71
CA THR A 182 -12.29 4.07 -13.61
C THR A 182 -13.11 4.47 -12.39
N THR A 183 -12.64 5.39 -11.54
CA THR A 183 -13.41 5.91 -10.40
C THR A 183 -13.85 7.35 -10.66
N PRO A 184 -15.18 7.64 -10.71
CA PRO A 184 -15.64 9.03 -10.63
C PRO A 184 -15.12 9.61 -9.31
N CYS A 185 -14.37 10.71 -9.44
CA CYS A 185 -13.80 11.45 -8.32
C CYS A 185 -14.89 11.75 -7.27
N SER A 186 -14.82 11.09 -6.10
CA SER A 186 -15.75 11.35 -5.00
C SER A 186 -15.34 12.55 -4.12
N THR A 187 -14.31 13.30 -4.51
CA THR A 187 -13.80 14.46 -3.76
C THR A 187 -13.84 15.80 -4.50
N SER A 188 -14.47 15.90 -5.67
CA SER A 188 -14.75 17.20 -6.31
C SER A 188 -16.20 17.64 -6.09
N GLY A 189 -16.45 18.32 -4.97
CA GLY A 189 -17.70 19.03 -4.75
C GLY A 189 -17.85 20.22 -5.69
N ARG A 190 -18.98 20.27 -6.41
CA ARG A 190 -19.61 21.42 -7.09
C ARG A 190 -18.75 22.19 -8.11
N GLY A 191 -19.07 21.98 -9.40
CA GLY A 191 -18.81 22.99 -10.43
C GLY A 191 -18.83 22.50 -11.89
N ARG A 192 -19.98 22.67 -12.55
CA ARG A 192 -20.22 22.77 -14.01
C ARG A 192 -19.55 21.76 -14.96
N GLN A 193 -20.39 20.92 -15.58
CA GLN A 193 -20.14 20.36 -16.92
C GLN A 193 -20.01 21.49 -17.96
N PRO A 194 -19.23 21.27 -19.03
CA PRO A 194 -19.82 21.44 -20.35
C PRO A 194 -19.50 20.28 -21.30
N GLY A 195 -20.55 19.85 -22.02
CA GLY A 195 -20.54 18.80 -23.01
C GLY A 195 -19.83 19.16 -24.31
N TRP A 196 -19.54 18.11 -25.08
CA TRP A 196 -19.02 18.16 -26.44
C TRP A 196 -20.17 18.12 -27.45
N MET A 197 -20.21 19.06 -28.40
CA MET A 197 -20.67 18.85 -29.79
C MET A 197 -20.33 20.05 -30.71
N GLY A 198 -19.43 19.83 -31.69
CA GLY A 198 -19.53 20.19 -33.12
C GLY A 198 -19.64 21.65 -33.66
N ALA A 199 -18.50 22.19 -34.14
CA ALA A 199 -18.23 22.88 -35.44
C ALA A 199 -18.92 24.22 -35.86
N PRO A 200 -18.37 25.04 -36.82
CA PRO A 200 -16.98 25.42 -37.14
C PRO A 200 -16.81 26.99 -37.36
N PRO A 201 -15.85 27.55 -38.13
CA PRO A 201 -14.91 28.59 -37.66
C PRO A 201 -15.21 30.05 -38.12
N ARG A 202 -14.76 31.07 -37.36
CA ARG A 202 -14.52 32.43 -37.88
C ARG A 202 -13.29 33.11 -37.25
N ARG A 203 -12.69 33.98 -38.07
CA ARG A 203 -11.33 34.54 -38.05
C ARG A 203 -11.06 35.65 -37.02
N ALA A 204 -9.75 35.75 -36.70
CA ALA A 204 -8.89 36.93 -36.59
C ALA A 204 -8.88 37.82 -35.33
N GLY A 205 -7.65 38.17 -34.93
CA GLY A 205 -7.24 39.10 -33.88
C GLY A 205 -6.81 38.33 -32.62
N GLY A 206 -5.56 38.22 -32.20
CA GLY A 206 -4.38 39.05 -32.42
C GLY A 206 -3.70 39.23 -31.06
N LEU A 207 -2.40 38.96 -31.01
CA LEU A 207 -1.39 39.30 -29.98
C LEU A 207 -0.91 38.20 -29.04
N ALA A 208 0.41 38.17 -28.97
CA ALA A 208 1.32 37.15 -28.49
C ALA A 208 1.55 37.21 -26.98
N GLY A 209 1.98 36.08 -26.40
CA GLY A 209 2.46 36.01 -25.02
C GLY A 209 2.94 34.63 -24.63
N HIS A 210 4.19 34.33 -25.01
CA HIS A 210 5.12 33.31 -24.50
C HIS A 210 4.63 31.90 -24.16
N GLY A 211 5.03 30.96 -25.02
CA GLY A 211 5.04 29.54 -24.72
C GLY A 211 6.15 29.15 -23.74
N THR A 212 5.86 28.10 -22.98
CA THR A 212 6.86 27.08 -22.66
C THR A 212 6.15 25.73 -22.81
N ALA A 213 6.43 25.06 -23.93
CA ALA A 213 6.07 23.67 -24.13
C ALA A 213 7.12 22.79 -23.46
N CYS A 214 6.66 21.74 -22.76
CA CYS A 214 7.33 20.46 -22.54
C CYS A 214 6.28 19.59 -21.81
N GLY A 215 5.65 18.58 -22.38
CA GLY A 215 6.20 17.61 -23.33
C GLY A 215 6.89 16.50 -22.56
N MET A 216 6.12 15.61 -21.91
CA MET A 216 6.53 14.23 -21.68
C MET A 216 5.30 13.33 -21.81
N ALA A 217 5.21 12.72 -22.99
CA ALA A 217 4.36 11.58 -23.24
C ALA A 217 4.95 10.37 -22.50
N SER A 218 4.40 10.05 -21.33
CA SER A 218 4.55 8.71 -20.78
C SER A 218 3.76 7.77 -21.68
N ARG A 219 4.41 6.75 -22.24
CA ARG A 219 3.75 5.71 -23.05
C ARG A 219 2.60 5.09 -22.24
N THR A 220 1.39 5.56 -22.51
CA THR A 220 0.16 5.01 -21.98
C THR A 220 -0.10 3.68 -22.66
N GLY A 221 0.15 2.58 -21.95
CA GLY A 221 -0.44 1.29 -22.28
C GLY A 221 -1.95 1.41 -22.09
N SER A 222 -2.70 1.42 -23.19
CA SER A 222 -4.16 1.30 -23.16
C SER A 222 -4.55 -0.05 -22.58
N TRP A 223 -5.54 -0.05 -21.68
CA TRP A 223 -6.21 -1.27 -21.24
C TRP A 223 -6.96 -1.89 -22.42
N GLN A 224 -6.33 -2.84 -23.10
CA GLN A 224 -7.06 -3.84 -23.86
C GLN A 224 -7.41 -4.97 -22.88
N THR A 225 -8.70 -5.28 -22.83
CA THR A 225 -9.32 -6.39 -22.12
C THR A 225 -8.43 -7.63 -22.13
N TRP A 226 -8.11 -8.16 -20.95
CA TRP A 226 -7.41 -9.42 -20.76
C TRP A 226 -8.29 -10.57 -21.26
N SER A 227 -8.24 -10.79 -22.57
CA SER A 227 -9.03 -11.77 -23.30
C SER A 227 -8.11 -12.73 -24.03
N ARG A 228 -7.15 -13.37 -23.34
CA ARG A 228 -6.56 -14.63 -23.82
C ARG A 228 -6.26 -15.59 -22.66
N PRO A 229 -6.47 -16.91 -22.85
CA PRO A 229 -6.22 -17.91 -21.82
C PRO A 229 -4.71 -18.16 -21.68
N TRP A 230 -4.25 -18.25 -20.44
CA TRP A 230 -2.90 -18.65 -20.09
C TRP A 230 -2.78 -20.16 -20.33
N ILE A 231 -1.89 -20.56 -21.24
CA ILE A 231 -1.42 -21.95 -21.44
C ILE A 231 -0.32 -22.23 -20.42
#